data_AF-E1NSZ6-F1
#
_entry.id   AF-E1NSZ6-F1
#
_cell.length_a   1.000
_cell.length_b   1.000
_cell.length_c   1.000
_cell.angle_alpha   90.00
_cell.angle_beta   90.00
_cell.angle_gamma   90.00
#
_symmetry.space_group_name_H-M   'P 1'
#
loop_
_entity.id
_entity.type
_entity.pdbx_description
1 polymer ?
#
loop_
_entity_poly.entity_id
_entity_poly.type
_entity_poly.pdbx_seq_one_letter_code
_entity_poly.pdbx_strand_id
1 'polypeptide(L)'
;MFAFYFYFKLQLNDYYQQIIALISSLGSTIILFSIAFYITKPLLSYIFMILLDIANTTLLFSNIIYFRQFNDFLTFKTIQNTSKVTQGLGKSTVALMQPLDILIWLDIIVIVCLLVLKIIKLDQRHYNINLSFAITSFGLFVALLNLALAETARPKLLRNTFDRSYVVKYIGLSNYTLYDLTRSAQSGSSKRNINASQINKILAYTRKKYAGINPKYFGKAKGKNVIILHLESFQQFLIDLKINNKEVTPF
;
A
#
# COMPACT_ATOMS: atom_id res chain seq x y z
N MET A 1 -5.66 14.67 -4.03
CA MET A 1 -5.73 15.12 -5.44
C MET A 1 -4.38 15.52 -6.03
N PHE A 2 -3.70 16.54 -5.50
CA PHE A 2 -2.39 16.97 -6.01
C PHE A 2 -1.40 15.80 -6.20
N ALA A 3 -1.31 14.92 -5.19
CA ALA A 3 -0.43 13.75 -5.27
C ALA A 3 -0.80 12.73 -6.37
N PHE A 4 -2.08 12.64 -6.76
CA PHE A 4 -2.50 11.69 -7.80
C PHE A 4 -1.97 12.10 -9.18
N TYR A 5 -1.97 13.41 -9.45
CA TYR A 5 -1.49 13.96 -10.72
C TYR A 5 0.04 14.08 -10.75
N PHE A 6 0.65 14.67 -9.72
CA PHE A 6 2.06 15.03 -9.75
C PHE A 6 2.99 13.91 -9.29
N TYR A 7 2.60 13.14 -8.26
CA TYR A 7 3.47 12.11 -7.68
C TYR A 7 3.20 10.72 -8.23
N PHE A 8 1.94 10.27 -8.21
CA PHE A 8 1.59 8.93 -8.68
C PHE A 8 1.41 8.83 -10.20
N LYS A 9 1.29 9.97 -10.89
CA LYS A 9 1.04 10.06 -12.34
C LYS A 9 -0.06 9.09 -12.81
N LEU A 10 -1.10 8.95 -11.98
CA LEU A 10 -2.24 8.11 -12.32
C LEU A 10 -2.93 8.79 -13.50
N GLN A 11 -2.85 8.18 -14.69
CA GLN A 11 -3.44 8.71 -15.92
C GLN A 11 -4.97 8.79 -15.79
N LEU A 12 -5.47 9.87 -15.20
CA LEU A 12 -6.89 10.19 -15.01
C LEU A 12 -7.41 10.86 -16.29
N ASN A 13 -7.47 10.09 -17.38
CA ASN A 13 -7.79 10.61 -18.71
C ASN A 13 -9.28 10.88 -18.92
N ASP A 14 -10.14 10.35 -18.04
CA ASP A 14 -11.59 10.43 -18.16
C ASP A 14 -12.17 11.29 -17.02
N TYR A 15 -13.08 12.21 -17.35
CA TYR A 15 -13.80 13.05 -16.39
C TYR A 15 -14.49 12.22 -15.30
N TYR A 16 -15.02 11.05 -15.65
CA TYR A 16 -15.65 10.16 -14.68
C TYR A 16 -14.66 9.66 -13.62
N GLN A 17 -13.43 9.35 -14.02
CA GLN A 17 -12.39 8.90 -13.09
C GLN A 17 -11.92 10.01 -12.15
N GLN A 18 -11.89 11.27 -12.63
CA GLN A 18 -11.55 12.42 -11.79
C GLN A 18 -12.61 12.64 -10.71
N ILE A 19 -13.89 12.51 -11.05
CA ILE A 19 -15.00 12.59 -10.10
C ILE A 19 -14.89 11.47 -9.06
N ILE A 20 -14.66 10.23 -9.50
CA ILE A 20 -14.49 9.09 -8.58
C ILE A 20 -13.33 9.34 -7.61
N ALA A 21 -12.17 9.76 -8.11
CA ALA A 21 -11.01 10.06 -7.28
C ALA A 21 -11.32 11.19 -6.26
N LEU A 22 -12.14 12.18 -6.61
CA LEU A 22 -12.54 13.27 -5.73
C LEU A 22 -13.42 12.77 -4.60
N ILE A 23 -14.47 12.02 -4.96
CA ILE A 23 -15.41 11.43 -4.02
C ILE A 23 -14.68 10.48 -3.06
N SER A 24 -13.72 9.68 -3.56
CA SER A 24 -12.93 8.79 -2.71
C SER A 24 -12.14 9.55 -1.64
N SER A 25 -11.46 10.62 -2.06
CA SER A 25 -10.64 11.44 -1.17
C SER A 25 -11.53 12.11 -0.11
N LEU A 26 -12.62 12.74 -0.53
CA LEU A 26 -13.57 13.39 0.35
C LEU A 26 -14.20 12.41 1.35
N GLY A 27 -14.70 11.27 0.88
CA GLY A 27 -15.31 10.25 1.73
C GLY A 27 -14.36 9.76 2.81
N SER A 28 -13.11 9.45 2.43
CA SER A 28 -12.10 9.01 3.39
C SER A 28 -11.73 10.09 4.42
N THR A 29 -11.61 11.35 3.99
CA THR A 29 -11.28 12.47 4.88
C THR A 29 -12.41 12.77 5.87
N ILE A 30 -13.67 12.72 5.42
CA ILE A 30 -14.84 12.91 6.28
C ILE A 30 -14.87 11.83 7.36
N ILE A 31 -14.70 10.55 6.99
CA ILE A 31 -14.69 9.44 7.95
C ILE A 31 -13.52 9.58 8.94
N LEU A 32 -12.34 9.94 8.44
CA LEU A 32 -11.15 10.04 9.28
C LEU A 32 -11.30 11.14 10.34
N PHE A 33 -11.73 12.35 9.94
CA PHE A 33 -11.94 13.44 10.89
C PHE A 33 -13.20 13.30 11.75
N SER A 34 -14.23 12.60 11.28
CA SER A 34 -15.45 12.40 12.08
C SER A 34 -15.18 11.65 13.37
N ILE A 35 -14.15 10.79 13.41
CA ILE A 35 -13.70 10.09 14.63
C ILE A 35 -13.32 11.09 15.72
N ALA A 36 -12.68 12.20 15.36
CA ALA A 36 -12.27 13.21 16.34
C ALA A 36 -13.46 13.96 16.96
N PHE A 37 -14.60 14.06 16.26
CA PHE A 37 -15.81 14.71 16.77
C PHE A 37 -16.54 13.90 17.85
N TYR A 38 -16.16 12.64 18.11
CA TYR A 38 -16.69 11.88 19.24
C TYR A 38 -16.05 12.26 20.58
N ILE A 39 -14.94 13.00 20.54
CA ILE A 39 -14.25 13.46 21.74
C ILE A 39 -14.97 14.71 22.25
N THR A 40 -15.54 14.61 23.45
CA THR A 40 -16.34 15.70 24.03
C THR A 40 -15.49 16.92 24.39
N LYS A 41 -14.25 16.74 24.88
CA LYS A 41 -13.39 17.87 25.24
C LYS A 41 -12.84 18.57 23.98
N PRO A 42 -13.11 19.88 23.76
CA PRO A 42 -12.74 20.56 22.52
C PRO A 42 -11.23 20.54 22.28
N LEU A 43 -10.41 20.87 23.28
CA LEU A 43 -8.95 20.84 23.13
C LEU A 43 -8.43 19.46 22.71
N LEU A 44 -8.98 18.40 23.29
CA LEU A 44 -8.57 17.04 23.03
C LEU A 44 -9.03 16.57 21.64
N SER A 45 -10.19 17.02 21.18
CA SER A 45 -10.69 16.80 19.81
C SER A 45 -9.77 17.45 18.77
N TYR A 46 -9.38 18.71 18.97
CA TYR A 46 -8.44 19.41 18.06
C TYR A 46 -7.07 18.73 18.01
N ILE A 47 -6.52 18.33 19.17
CA ILE A 47 -5.24 17.59 19.22
C ILE A 47 -5.37 16.27 18.44
N PHE A 48 -6.48 15.55 18.60
CA PHE A 48 -6.71 14.30 17.90
C PHE A 48 -6.88 14.48 16.39
N MET A 49 -7.55 15.55 15.95
CA MET A 49 -7.61 15.91 14.52
C MET A 49 -6.24 16.15 13.92
N ILE A 50 -5.40 16.94 14.59
CA ILE A 50 -4.02 17.22 14.12
C ILE A 50 -3.22 15.93 14.07
N LEU A 51 -3.36 15.04 15.07
CA LEU A 51 -2.68 13.75 15.08
C LEU A 51 -3.12 12.87 13.91
N LEU A 52 -4.43 12.80 13.65
CA LEU A 52 -4.98 12.08 12.51
C LEU A 52 -4.52 12.65 11.16
N ASP A 53 -4.42 13.97 11.05
CA ASP A 53 -3.92 14.66 9.86
C ASP A 53 -2.43 14.35 9.62
N ILE A 54 -1.60 14.46 10.67
CA ILE A 54 -0.20 14.04 10.64
C ILE A 54 -0.06 12.57 10.21
N ALA A 55 -0.90 11.67 10.76
CA ALA A 55 -0.86 10.26 10.40
C ALA A 55 -1.23 10.04 8.93
N ASN A 56 -2.26 10.71 8.42
CA ASN A 56 -2.69 10.62 7.03
C ASN A 56 -1.65 11.21 6.06
N THR A 57 -1.05 12.35 6.39
CA THR A 57 0.04 12.99 5.62
C THR A 57 1.29 12.13 5.62
N THR A 58 1.65 11.52 6.75
CA THR A 58 2.77 10.55 6.84
C THR A 58 2.51 9.33 5.97
N LEU A 59 1.29 8.80 5.97
CA LEU A 59 0.89 7.67 5.12
C LEU A 59 1.00 8.03 3.64
N LEU A 60 0.52 9.21 3.25
CA LEU A 60 0.61 9.73 1.88
C LEU A 60 2.07 9.88 1.45
N PHE A 61 2.88 10.54 2.27
CA PHE A 61 4.31 10.76 2.03
C PHE A 61 5.07 9.44 1.88
N SER A 62 4.82 8.48 2.78
CA SER A 62 5.45 7.16 2.72
C SER A 62 5.10 6.43 1.41
N ASN A 63 3.84 6.54 0.96
CA ASN A 63 3.42 5.96 -0.31
C ASN A 63 4.05 6.67 -1.52
N ILE A 64 4.24 7.99 -1.48
CA ILE A 64 4.90 8.73 -2.58
C ILE A 64 6.34 8.25 -2.77
N ILE A 65 7.10 8.15 -1.69
CA ILE A 65 8.49 7.67 -1.74
C ILE A 65 8.53 6.21 -2.21
N TYR A 66 7.67 5.37 -1.66
CA TYR A 66 7.61 3.95 -2.04
C TYR A 66 7.22 3.76 -3.51
N PHE A 67 6.25 4.54 -3.99
CA PHE A 67 5.81 4.51 -5.38
C PHE A 67 6.91 4.98 -6.34
N ARG A 68 7.70 6.01 -5.96
CA ARG A 68 8.83 6.49 -6.75
C ARG A 68 9.91 5.42 -6.93
N GLN A 69 10.11 4.56 -5.94
CA GLN A 69 11.12 3.49 -5.98
C GLN A 69 10.60 2.20 -6.66
N PHE A 70 9.35 1.82 -6.43
CA PHE A 70 8.83 0.50 -6.80
C PHE A 70 7.67 0.52 -7.81
N ASN A 71 7.16 1.70 -8.19
CA ASN A 71 5.92 1.87 -8.97
C ASN A 71 4.73 1.09 -8.39
N ASP A 72 4.70 0.94 -7.06
CA ASP A 72 3.65 0.22 -6.33
C ASP A 72 3.30 0.96 -5.04
N PHE A 73 2.18 0.60 -4.41
CA PHE A 73 1.68 1.17 -3.17
C PHE A 73 2.06 0.33 -1.95
N LEU A 74 2.23 0.97 -0.80
CA LEU A 74 2.56 0.29 0.44
C LEU A 74 1.44 -0.65 0.87
N THR A 75 1.83 -1.85 1.30
CA THR A 75 0.92 -2.79 1.99
C THR A 75 1.23 -2.83 3.47
N PHE A 76 0.25 -3.21 4.27
CA PHE A 76 0.39 -3.45 5.70
C PHE A 76 1.48 -4.48 6.00
N LYS A 77 1.62 -5.53 5.17
CA LYS A 77 2.71 -6.50 5.29
C LYS A 77 4.08 -5.88 5.05
N THR A 78 4.20 -4.98 4.07
CA THR A 78 5.44 -4.24 3.84
C THR A 78 5.77 -3.36 5.05
N ILE A 79 4.78 -2.65 5.58
CA ILE A 79 4.93 -1.80 6.77
C ILE A 79 5.39 -2.64 7.98
N GLN A 80 4.78 -3.80 8.24
CA GLN A 80 5.20 -4.70 9.31
C GLN A 80 6.61 -5.27 9.13
N ASN A 81 7.04 -5.48 7.88
CA ASN A 81 8.37 -6.01 7.57
C ASN A 81 9.41 -4.92 7.28
N THR A 82 9.09 -3.65 7.52
CA THR A 82 9.97 -2.51 7.20
C THR A 82 11.37 -2.70 7.77
N SER A 83 11.50 -3.18 9.01
CA SER A 83 12.81 -3.39 9.67
C SER A 83 13.76 -4.33 8.90
N LYS A 84 13.24 -5.26 8.09
CA LYS A 84 14.03 -6.15 7.24
C LYS A 84 14.40 -5.49 5.90
N VAL A 85 13.61 -4.53 5.45
CA VAL A 85 13.75 -3.83 4.16
C VAL A 85 14.70 -2.63 4.30
N THR A 86 14.68 -1.92 5.43
CA THR A 86 15.52 -0.73 5.65
C THR A 86 17.01 -1.02 5.67
N GLN A 87 17.42 -2.24 6.03
CA GLN A 87 18.84 -2.62 6.16
C GLN A 87 19.59 -2.65 4.81
N GLY A 88 18.90 -2.81 3.69
CA GLY A 88 19.51 -2.82 2.34
C GLY A 88 19.15 -1.64 1.44
N LEU A 89 18.01 -0.97 1.69
CA LEU A 89 17.42 -0.02 0.74
C LEU A 89 17.29 1.42 1.29
N GLY A 90 17.48 1.64 2.59
CA GLY A 90 17.19 2.92 3.24
C GLY A 90 17.96 4.13 2.66
N LYS A 91 19.23 3.95 2.28
CA LYS A 91 20.04 5.04 1.69
C LYS A 91 19.55 5.45 0.29
N SER A 92 19.17 4.48 -0.53
CA SER A 92 18.63 4.73 -1.87
C SER A 92 17.25 5.41 -1.79
N THR A 93 16.44 5.04 -0.80
CA THR A 93 15.13 5.66 -0.55
C THR A 93 15.24 7.15 -0.19
N VAL A 94 16.23 7.54 0.62
CA VAL A 94 16.45 8.96 0.97
C VAL A 94 16.98 9.75 -0.22
N ALA A 95 17.81 9.15 -1.08
CA ALA A 95 18.32 9.80 -2.28
C ALA A 95 17.23 10.14 -3.32
N LEU A 96 16.08 9.48 -3.24
CA LEU A 96 14.92 9.72 -4.11
C LEU A 96 14.04 10.86 -3.62
N MET A 97 14.25 11.39 -2.40
CA MET A 97 13.45 12.49 -1.86
C MET A 97 13.72 13.76 -2.66
N GLN A 98 12.65 14.44 -3.06
CA GLN A 98 12.73 15.69 -3.80
C GLN A 98 12.42 16.87 -2.87
N PRO A 99 13.04 18.04 -3.05
CA PRO A 99 12.77 19.22 -2.22
C PRO A 99 11.29 19.62 -2.20
N LEU A 100 10.57 19.40 -3.30
CA LEU A 100 9.13 19.64 -3.44
C LEU A 100 8.26 18.77 -2.51
N ASP A 101 8.80 17.66 -1.99
CA ASP A 101 8.05 16.79 -1.08
C ASP A 101 7.71 17.52 0.25
N ILE A 102 8.39 18.64 0.57
CA ILE A 102 8.06 19.48 1.75
C ILE A 102 6.68 20.12 1.65
N LEU A 103 6.17 20.36 0.44
CA LEU A 103 4.84 20.95 0.22
C LEU A 103 3.72 20.05 0.72
N ILE A 104 3.96 18.74 0.85
CA ILE A 104 3.00 17.77 1.37
C ILE A 104 2.70 18.02 2.86
N TRP A 105 3.63 18.64 3.58
CA TRP A 105 3.52 18.93 5.02
C TRP A 105 3.06 20.36 5.32
N LEU A 106 2.93 21.19 4.28
CA LEU A 106 2.72 22.62 4.43
C LEU A 106 1.36 22.95 5.07
N ASP A 107 0.34 22.17 4.79
CA ASP A 107 -0.99 22.28 5.40
C ASP A 107 -0.93 22.15 6.94
N ILE A 108 -0.24 21.13 7.44
CA ILE A 108 -0.06 20.89 8.88
C ILE A 108 0.69 22.06 9.52
N ILE A 109 1.77 22.53 8.89
CA ILE A 109 2.56 23.66 9.39
C ILE A 109 1.69 24.92 9.50
N VAL A 110 0.91 25.21 8.46
CA VAL A 110 0.00 26.38 8.43
C VAL A 110 -1.07 26.26 9.51
N ILE A 111 -1.73 25.11 9.65
CA ILE A 111 -2.79 24.89 10.65
C ILE A 111 -2.25 25.05 12.07
N VAL A 112 -1.09 24.45 12.37
CA VAL A 112 -0.45 24.56 13.68
C VAL A 112 -0.04 26.00 13.98
N CYS A 113 0.57 26.72 13.01
CA CYS A 113 0.91 28.12 13.17
C CYS A 113 -0.32 28.99 13.43
N LEU A 114 -1.41 28.81 12.69
CA LEU A 114 -2.65 29.60 12.87
C LEU A 114 -3.30 29.38 14.23
N LEU A 115 -3.20 28.16 14.80
CA LEU A 115 -3.68 27.85 16.15
C LEU A 115 -2.79 28.47 17.22
N VAL A 116 -1.46 28.38 17.08
CA VAL A 116 -0.50 28.97 18.04
C VAL A 116 -0.58 30.50 18.05
N LEU A 117 -0.73 31.12 16.87
CA LEU A 117 -0.93 32.56 16.72
C LEU A 117 -2.33 33.02 17.13
N LYS A 118 -3.21 32.10 17.56
CA LYS A 118 -4.60 32.35 17.98
C LYS A 118 -5.46 33.08 16.94
N ILE A 119 -5.08 33.01 15.66
CA ILE A 119 -5.87 33.54 14.55
C ILE A 119 -7.13 32.67 14.38
N ILE A 120 -6.97 31.35 14.52
CA ILE A 120 -8.09 30.41 14.66
C ILE A 120 -8.36 30.25 16.15
N LYS A 121 -9.54 30.69 16.59
CA LYS A 121 -10.00 30.48 17.98
C LYS A 121 -10.57 29.07 18.11
N LEU A 122 -10.19 28.38 19.20
CA LEU A 122 -10.79 27.09 19.56
C LEU A 122 -12.28 27.31 19.83
N ASP A 123 -13.12 26.73 18.98
CA ASP A 123 -14.55 26.66 19.27
C ASP A 123 -14.76 25.77 20.52
N GLN A 124 -15.44 26.32 21.52
CA GLN A 124 -15.74 25.62 22.77
C GLN A 124 -17.05 24.83 22.70
N ARG A 125 -17.76 24.91 21.57
CA ARG A 125 -18.98 24.13 21.35
C ARG A 125 -18.62 22.66 21.26
N HIS A 126 -19.35 21.86 22.04
CA HIS A 126 -19.23 20.42 22.02
C HIS A 126 -20.13 19.89 20.92
N TYR A 127 -19.63 18.95 20.12
CA TYR A 127 -20.46 18.27 19.13
C TYR A 127 -21.33 17.23 19.84
N ASN A 128 -22.64 17.27 19.59
CA ASN A 128 -23.55 16.23 20.09
C ASN A 128 -23.21 14.90 19.41
N ILE A 129 -23.29 13.79 20.16
CA ILE A 129 -22.99 12.46 19.61
C ILE A 129 -23.83 12.12 18.38
N ASN A 130 -25.07 12.62 18.30
CA ASN A 130 -25.95 12.47 17.14
C ASN A 130 -25.38 13.16 15.89
N LEU A 131 -24.76 14.33 16.05
CA LEU A 131 -24.15 15.06 14.94
C LEU A 131 -22.86 14.36 14.47
N SER A 132 -22.02 13.90 15.40
CA SER A 132 -20.81 13.11 15.08
C SER A 132 -21.18 11.81 14.36
N PHE A 133 -22.27 11.16 14.78
CA PHE A 133 -22.83 9.98 14.11
C PHE A 133 -23.40 10.30 12.72
N ALA A 134 -24.09 11.43 12.56
CA ALA A 134 -24.59 11.86 11.26
C ALA A 134 -23.45 12.14 10.27
N ILE A 135 -22.38 12.81 10.71
CA ILE A 135 -21.19 13.08 9.88
C ILE A 135 -20.50 11.78 9.49
N THR A 136 -20.33 10.85 10.43
CA THR A 136 -19.72 9.54 10.17
C THR A 136 -20.56 8.71 9.19
N SER A 137 -21.88 8.71 9.37
CA SER A 137 -22.81 8.03 8.47
C SER A 137 -22.80 8.63 7.06
N PHE A 138 -22.71 9.96 6.96
CA PHE A 138 -22.56 10.65 5.69
C PHE A 138 -21.23 10.30 5.01
N GLY A 139 -20.13 10.29 5.76
CA GLY A 139 -18.82 9.83 5.26
C GLY A 139 -18.88 8.39 4.74
N LEU A 140 -19.53 7.49 5.50
CA LEU A 140 -19.72 6.10 5.09
C LEU A 140 -20.57 5.99 3.82
N PHE A 141 -21.64 6.78 3.72
CA PHE A 141 -22.46 6.87 2.51
C PHE A 141 -21.63 7.32 1.30
N VAL A 142 -20.80 8.35 1.44
CA VAL A 142 -19.91 8.84 0.37
C VAL A 142 -18.88 7.77 -0.02
N ALA A 143 -18.32 7.03 0.94
CA ALA A 143 -17.38 5.94 0.66
C ALA A 143 -18.04 4.75 -0.05
N LEU A 144 -19.27 4.37 0.34
CA LEU A 144 -20.05 3.33 -0.33
C LEU A 144 -20.47 3.75 -1.74
N LEU A 145 -20.88 5.02 -1.91
CA LEU A 145 -21.17 5.59 -3.21
C LEU A 145 -19.95 5.58 -4.11
N ASN A 146 -18.79 5.97 -3.59
CA ASN A 146 -17.51 5.88 -4.31
C ASN A 146 -17.24 4.44 -4.77
N LEU A 147 -17.42 3.45 -3.89
CA LEU A 147 -17.21 2.05 -4.23
C LEU A 147 -18.19 1.55 -5.31
N ALA A 148 -19.46 1.96 -5.23
CA ALA A 148 -20.45 1.65 -6.25
C ALA A 148 -20.07 2.24 -7.62
N LEU A 149 -19.68 3.52 -7.66
CA LEU A 149 -19.22 4.17 -8.89
C LEU A 149 -17.95 3.50 -9.44
N ALA A 150 -17.00 3.16 -8.55
CA ALA A 150 -15.78 2.45 -8.92
C ALA A 150 -16.06 1.08 -9.56
N GLU A 151 -17.01 0.30 -9.03
CA GLU A 151 -17.41 -0.99 -9.62
C GLU A 151 -18.12 -0.84 -10.97
N THR A 152 -18.86 0.25 -11.20
CA THR A 152 -19.42 0.53 -12.54
C THR A 152 -18.34 0.90 -13.56
N ALA A 153 -17.30 1.62 -13.15
CA ALA A 153 -16.16 1.94 -14.02
C ALA A 153 -15.29 0.71 -14.34
N ARG A 154 -15.10 -0.15 -13.33
CA ARG A 154 -14.22 -1.33 -13.39
C ARG A 154 -14.84 -2.48 -12.60
N PRO A 155 -15.61 -3.37 -13.27
CA PRO A 155 -16.19 -4.52 -12.62
C PRO A 155 -15.12 -5.43 -11.99
N LYS A 156 -15.37 -5.89 -10.77
CA LYS A 156 -14.51 -6.79 -9.99
C LYS A 156 -13.20 -6.15 -9.53
N LEU A 157 -13.20 -4.84 -9.30
CA LEU A 157 -12.02 -4.08 -8.90
C LEU A 157 -11.35 -4.68 -7.66
N LEU A 158 -12.13 -4.98 -6.62
CA LEU A 158 -11.61 -5.53 -5.35
C LEU A 158 -11.24 -7.01 -5.42
N ARG A 159 -11.65 -7.72 -6.48
CA ARG A 159 -11.38 -9.15 -6.66
C ARG A 159 -10.15 -9.39 -7.53
N ASN A 160 -9.83 -8.47 -8.44
CA ASN A 160 -8.67 -8.50 -9.32
C ASN A 160 -7.61 -7.49 -8.87
N THR A 161 -7.14 -7.62 -7.63
CA THR A 161 -6.20 -6.69 -6.96
C THR A 161 -4.74 -6.81 -7.43
N PHE A 162 -4.49 -7.38 -8.62
CA PHE A 162 -3.13 -7.59 -9.14
C PHE A 162 -2.42 -6.27 -9.45
N ASP A 163 -3.19 -5.25 -9.83
CA ASP A 163 -2.68 -3.89 -10.03
C ASP A 163 -3.26 -2.96 -8.97
N ARG A 164 -2.44 -2.70 -7.94
CA ARG A 164 -2.79 -1.82 -6.81
C ARG A 164 -2.93 -0.37 -7.24
N SER A 165 -2.23 0.05 -8.29
CA SER A 165 -2.33 1.41 -8.82
C SER A 165 -3.72 1.68 -9.36
N TYR A 166 -4.34 0.70 -10.01
CA TYR A 166 -5.76 0.80 -10.38
C TYR A 166 -6.67 0.85 -9.18
N VAL A 167 -6.47 0.02 -8.16
CA VAL A 167 -7.32 0.04 -6.96
C VAL A 167 -7.25 1.41 -6.29
N VAL A 168 -6.05 1.93 -5.98
CA VAL A 168 -5.86 3.25 -5.37
C VAL A 168 -6.44 4.37 -6.23
N LYS A 169 -6.36 4.28 -7.55
CA LYS A 169 -6.95 5.26 -8.47
C LYS A 169 -8.46 5.41 -8.29
N TYR A 170 -9.19 4.32 -8.04
CA TYR A 170 -10.65 4.34 -7.97
C TYR A 170 -11.19 4.48 -6.53
N ILE A 171 -10.57 3.82 -5.54
CA ILE A 171 -11.06 3.86 -4.15
C ILE A 171 -10.30 4.83 -3.26
N GLY A 172 -9.18 5.39 -3.73
CA GLY A 172 -8.34 6.31 -2.96
C GLY A 172 -7.35 5.59 -2.04
N LEU A 173 -6.28 6.30 -1.65
CA LEU A 173 -5.18 5.72 -0.88
C LEU A 173 -5.62 5.24 0.51
N SER A 174 -6.34 6.07 1.26
CA SER A 174 -6.72 5.77 2.65
C SER A 174 -7.68 4.57 2.71
N ASN A 175 -8.65 4.49 1.79
CA ASN A 175 -9.55 3.34 1.70
C ASN A 175 -8.81 2.07 1.25
N TYR A 176 -7.85 2.19 0.32
CA TYR A 176 -6.98 1.08 -0.06
C TYR A 176 -6.16 0.58 1.12
N THR A 177 -5.57 1.45 1.93
CA THR A 177 -4.80 1.06 3.12
C THR A 177 -5.70 0.31 4.12
N LEU A 178 -6.94 0.77 4.33
CA LEU A 178 -7.90 0.07 5.18
C LEU A 178 -8.29 -1.31 4.60
N TYR A 179 -8.54 -1.38 3.29
CA TYR A 179 -8.81 -2.63 2.60
C TYR A 179 -7.64 -3.61 2.74
N ASP A 180 -6.40 -3.17 2.51
CA ASP A 180 -5.22 -4.03 2.61
C ASP A 180 -4.96 -4.49 4.05
N LEU A 181 -5.21 -3.64 5.05
CA LEU A 181 -5.15 -3.99 6.47
C LEU A 181 -6.10 -5.15 6.79
N THR A 182 -7.38 -5.02 6.40
CA THR A 182 -8.40 -6.05 6.68
C THR A 182 -8.09 -7.35 5.95
N ARG A 183 -7.66 -7.27 4.68
CA ARG A 183 -7.27 -8.44 3.88
C ARG A 183 -6.04 -9.14 4.46
N SER A 184 -5.06 -8.37 4.93
CA SER A 184 -3.85 -8.88 5.56
C SER A 184 -4.16 -9.57 6.89
N ALA A 185 -5.05 -9.01 7.70
CA ALA A 185 -5.52 -9.61 8.95
C ALA A 185 -6.23 -10.96 8.70
N GLN A 186 -7.17 -11.00 7.73
CA GLN A 186 -7.86 -12.25 7.34
C GLN A 186 -6.89 -13.32 6.86
N SER A 187 -5.89 -12.94 6.05
CA SER A 187 -4.87 -13.85 5.52
C SER A 187 -3.99 -14.45 6.63
N GLY A 188 -3.73 -13.69 7.69
CA GLY A 188 -2.99 -14.17 8.87
C GLY A 188 -3.73 -15.27 9.61
N SER A 189 -5.05 -15.16 9.71
CA SER A 189 -5.91 -16.15 10.38
C SER A 189 -6.03 -17.46 9.58
N SER A 190 -6.05 -17.41 8.24
CA SER A 190 -6.13 -18.63 7.41
C SER A 190 -4.92 -19.55 7.57
N LYS A 191 -3.73 -19.04 7.91
CA LYS A 191 -2.54 -19.86 8.19
C LYS A 191 -2.67 -20.70 9.47
N ARG A 192 -3.56 -20.36 10.41
CA ARG A 192 -3.78 -21.14 11.64
C ARG A 192 -4.68 -22.36 11.45
N ASN A 193 -5.44 -22.42 10.36
CA ASN A 193 -6.36 -23.53 10.06
C ASN A 193 -5.77 -24.53 9.04
N ILE A 194 -4.46 -24.81 9.14
CA ILE A 194 -3.87 -25.91 8.37
C ILE A 194 -4.28 -27.21 9.03
N ASN A 195 -5.27 -27.89 8.46
CA ASN A 195 -5.73 -29.18 8.96
C ASN A 195 -4.73 -30.28 8.57
N ALA A 196 -4.49 -31.24 9.46
CA ALA A 196 -3.63 -32.41 9.20
C ALA A 196 -4.01 -33.15 7.89
N SER A 197 -5.29 -33.17 7.53
CA SER A 197 -5.78 -33.72 6.26
C SER A 197 -5.21 -33.00 5.02
N GLN A 198 -5.04 -31.68 5.05
CA GLN A 198 -4.44 -30.92 3.95
C GLN A 198 -2.95 -31.23 3.81
N ILE A 199 -2.23 -31.36 4.94
CA ILE A 199 -0.82 -31.77 4.94
C ILE A 199 -0.68 -33.18 4.34
N ASN A 200 -1.55 -34.11 4.72
CA ASN A 200 -1.53 -35.48 4.18
C ASN A 200 -1.77 -35.52 2.66
N LYS A 201 -2.66 -34.67 2.13
CA LYS A 201 -2.87 -34.53 0.68
C LYS A 201 -1.60 -34.04 -0.03
N ILE A 202 -0.92 -33.05 0.54
CA ILE A 202 0.35 -32.52 -0.01
C ILE A 202 1.42 -33.60 0.05
N LEU A 203 1.59 -34.30 1.18
CA LEU A 203 2.56 -35.39 1.32
C LEU A 203 2.29 -36.53 0.32
N ALA A 204 1.03 -36.92 0.14
CA ALA A 204 0.65 -37.93 -0.85
C ALA A 204 1.00 -37.47 -2.28
N TYR A 205 0.73 -36.20 -2.62
CA TYR A 205 1.10 -35.63 -3.91
C TYR A 205 2.62 -35.60 -4.12
N THR A 206 3.39 -35.15 -3.14
CA THR A 206 4.86 -35.08 -3.21
C THR A 206 5.47 -36.48 -3.33
N ARG A 207 4.97 -37.47 -2.58
CA ARG A 207 5.41 -38.87 -2.70
C ARG A 207 5.08 -39.45 -4.07
N LYS A 208 3.90 -39.17 -4.62
CA LYS A 208 3.51 -39.63 -5.96
C LYS A 208 4.37 -39.01 -7.08
N LYS A 209 4.85 -37.77 -6.89
CA LYS A 209 5.72 -37.07 -7.84
C LYS A 209 7.21 -37.27 -7.59
N TYR A 210 7.58 -38.10 -6.62
CA TYR A 210 8.98 -38.38 -6.32
C TYR A 210 9.66 -39.04 -7.52
N ALA A 211 10.71 -38.41 -8.03
CA ALA A 211 11.59 -39.01 -9.02
C ALA A 211 12.61 -39.90 -8.29
N GLY A 212 12.70 -41.16 -8.69
CA GLY A 212 13.64 -42.12 -8.12
C GLY A 212 15.10 -41.70 -8.30
N ILE A 213 15.96 -42.32 -7.50
CA ILE A 213 17.40 -42.05 -7.53
C ILE A 213 18.01 -42.53 -8.85
N ASN A 214 18.78 -41.66 -9.52
CA ASN A 214 19.60 -42.06 -10.65
C ASN A 214 20.95 -42.60 -10.15
N PRO A 215 21.23 -43.92 -10.28
CA PRO A 215 22.44 -44.53 -9.74
C PRO A 215 23.73 -43.96 -10.35
N LYS A 216 23.67 -43.38 -11.56
CA LYS A 216 24.83 -42.76 -12.22
C LYS A 216 25.31 -41.49 -11.50
N TYR A 217 24.42 -40.76 -10.81
CA TYR A 217 24.72 -39.45 -10.23
C TYR A 217 24.61 -39.42 -8.70
N PHE A 218 23.91 -40.38 -8.10
CA PHE A 218 23.68 -40.42 -6.66
C PHE A 218 24.99 -40.50 -5.87
N GLY A 219 25.15 -39.62 -4.88
CA GLY A 219 26.29 -39.63 -3.96
C GLY A 219 27.64 -39.22 -4.54
N LYS A 220 27.77 -38.93 -5.85
CA LYS A 220 29.06 -38.60 -6.49
C LYS A 220 29.77 -37.36 -5.92
N ALA A 221 29.01 -36.42 -5.37
CA ALA A 221 29.53 -35.19 -4.78
C ALA A 221 29.45 -35.18 -3.23
N LYS A 222 29.28 -36.34 -2.59
CA LYS A 222 29.21 -36.43 -1.11
C LYS A 222 30.49 -35.87 -0.49
N GLY A 223 30.35 -34.94 0.45
CA GLY A 223 31.48 -34.32 1.17
C GLY A 223 32.18 -33.18 0.42
N LYS A 224 31.71 -32.78 -0.77
CA LYS A 224 32.25 -31.61 -1.50
C LYS A 224 31.52 -30.33 -1.10
N ASN A 225 32.21 -29.20 -1.23
CA ASN A 225 31.62 -27.87 -1.06
C ASN A 225 30.60 -27.59 -2.19
N VAL A 226 29.54 -26.86 -1.86
CA VAL A 226 28.52 -26.42 -2.82
C VAL A 226 28.64 -24.92 -3.00
N ILE A 227 28.86 -24.47 -4.23
CA ILE A 227 28.88 -23.05 -4.61
C ILE A 227 27.68 -22.82 -5.53
N ILE A 228 26.82 -21.87 -5.17
CA ILE A 228 25.65 -21.48 -5.97
C ILE A 228 25.89 -20.06 -6.50
N LEU A 229 25.86 -19.92 -7.81
CA LEU A 229 25.97 -18.62 -8.48
C LEU A 229 24.59 -18.20 -8.96
N HIS A 230 24.05 -17.13 -8.37
CA HIS A 230 22.79 -16.53 -8.80
C HIS A 230 23.07 -15.47 -9.87
N LEU A 231 22.58 -15.72 -11.09
CA LEU A 231 22.71 -14.80 -12.21
C LEU A 231 21.44 -13.93 -12.28
N GLU A 232 21.51 -12.71 -11.74
CA GLU A 232 20.38 -11.79 -11.65
C GLU A 232 19.84 -11.43 -13.03
N SER A 233 18.52 -11.58 -13.22
CA SER A 233 17.82 -11.29 -14.49
C SER A 233 18.37 -11.99 -15.74
N PHE A 234 19.17 -13.06 -15.58
CA PHE A 234 19.74 -13.80 -16.69
C PHE A 234 18.71 -14.73 -17.31
N GLN A 235 18.56 -14.68 -18.64
CA GLN A 235 17.60 -15.49 -19.39
C GLN A 235 18.33 -16.45 -20.33
N GLN A 236 17.80 -17.65 -20.52
CA GLN A 236 18.45 -18.72 -21.29
C GLN A 236 18.80 -18.31 -22.72
N PHE A 237 18.02 -17.43 -23.37
CA PHE A 237 18.29 -17.01 -24.76
C PHE A 237 19.57 -16.18 -24.92
N LEU A 238 20.15 -15.68 -23.82
CA LEU A 238 21.43 -14.97 -23.86
C LEU A 238 22.59 -15.92 -24.18
N ILE A 239 22.45 -17.20 -23.87
CA ILE A 239 23.42 -18.23 -24.23
C ILE A 239 23.42 -18.38 -25.74
N ASP A 240 24.62 -18.38 -26.32
CA ASP A 240 24.89 -18.38 -27.77
C ASP A 240 24.34 -17.13 -28.51
N LEU A 241 23.81 -16.12 -27.80
CA LEU A 241 23.34 -14.88 -28.43
C LEU A 241 24.53 -14.09 -28.97
N LYS A 242 24.41 -13.65 -30.23
CA LYS A 242 25.37 -12.75 -30.87
C LYS A 242 24.72 -11.44 -31.26
N ILE A 243 25.33 -10.34 -30.86
CA ILE A 243 24.97 -8.98 -31.29
C ILE A 243 26.16 -8.42 -32.07
N ASN A 244 25.93 -8.00 -33.31
CA ASN A 244 26.98 -7.54 -34.21
C ASN A 244 28.16 -8.53 -34.32
N ASN A 245 27.84 -9.82 -34.48
CA ASN A 245 28.77 -10.94 -34.54
C ASN A 245 29.65 -11.16 -33.29
N LYS A 246 29.35 -10.49 -32.16
CA LYS A 246 30.01 -10.72 -30.88
C LYS A 246 29.08 -11.43 -29.92
N GLU A 247 29.60 -12.47 -29.29
CA GLU A 247 28.85 -13.27 -28.31
C GLU A 247 28.62 -12.47 -27.03
N VAL A 248 27.39 -12.53 -26.54
CA VAL A 248 26.94 -11.74 -25.39
C VAL A 248 27.44 -12.36 -24.08
N THR A 249 27.53 -13.69 -24.00
CA THR A 249 27.97 -14.42 -22.81
C THR A 249 29.11 -15.39 -23.17
N PRO A 250 30.34 -14.87 -23.42
CA PRO A 250 31.43 -15.68 -23.98
C PRO A 250 32.15 -16.60 -22.98
N PHE A 251 31.83 -16.53 -21.68
CA PHE A 251 32.35 -17.44 -20.65
C PHE A 251 31.24 -18.39 -20.21
#